data_AF-A0A940MFK3-F1
#
_entry.id   AF-A0A940MFK3-F1
#
_cell.length_a   1.000
_cell.length_b   1.000
_cell.length_c   1.000
_cell.angle_alpha   90.00
_cell.angle_beta   90.00
_cell.angle_gamma   90.00
#
_symmetry.space_group_name_H-M   'P 1'
#
loop_
_entity.id
_entity.type
_entity.pdbx_description
1 polymer ?
#
loop_
_entity_poly.entity_id
_entity_poly.type
_entity_poly.pdbx_seq_one_letter_code
_entity_poly.pdbx_strand_id
1 'polypeptide(L)'
;MGPGSEPRVHSCALPILGSQLLEVQDELNRAHAAANYDVDGITGIGGRGGLRPDAIPLARAARGSGAVVVAVDLPSGVAADTGEVRGEAVRADVTVTFGAHKPGQLIDPAAELTGVVRLVDIGLGPHLPSSPAVEALQHADVARLLPVPGGESDKYRRGVVGVVAGSAKYPGAAVLAVAGALRGGAGAVRYVGPGGDAVLARHPETLVSDGPPAKAGRVQAWAVGPGLSGGPGLDDALASDVPVVIDADALHALDAAAVRARTAPTLLTPHAGEAAALLGAERAEVEAGRLDAVRELAARYGATVLLKGSTTLVADPGRGTPVRVNATGTGWLATAGSGDVLTGLTGSLLAAGLAPRDAGSVGAYLHGLAARLAAPLAAHDVADHVPAAWRDVCEVSA
;
A
#
# COMPACT_ATOMS: atom_id res chain seq x y z
N MET A 1 27.43 23.18 3.52
CA MET A 1 28.81 23.30 3.02
C MET A 1 29.07 24.78 2.84
N GLY A 2 30.20 25.28 3.35
CA GLY A 2 30.55 26.70 3.27
C GLY A 2 30.64 27.19 1.81
N PRO A 3 30.58 28.50 1.60
CA PRO A 3 30.74 29.09 0.27
C PRO A 3 32.17 28.81 -0.20
N GLY A 4 32.35 27.91 -1.17
CA GLY A 4 33.68 27.59 -1.72
C GLY A 4 33.95 26.13 -2.13
N SER A 5 32.97 25.22 -2.15
CA SER A 5 33.21 23.91 -2.78
C SER A 5 33.06 24.02 -4.30
N GLU A 6 34.17 23.92 -5.04
CA GLU A 6 34.16 23.73 -6.49
C GLU A 6 33.22 22.57 -6.87
N PRO A 7 32.44 22.70 -7.96
CA PRO A 7 31.60 21.61 -8.44
C PRO A 7 32.52 20.43 -8.81
N ARG A 8 32.34 19.29 -8.13
CA ARG A 8 33.06 18.05 -8.44
C ARG A 8 32.46 17.42 -9.69
N VAL A 9 32.66 18.06 -10.83
CA VAL A 9 32.39 17.43 -12.11
C VAL A 9 33.59 16.54 -12.42
N HIS A 10 33.37 15.24 -12.64
CA HIS A 10 34.42 14.33 -13.06
C HIS A 10 34.92 14.74 -14.45
N SER A 11 35.99 15.55 -14.48
CA SER A 11 36.58 16.13 -15.69
C SER A 11 37.01 15.10 -16.73
N CYS A 12 37.18 13.84 -16.34
CA CYS A 12 37.48 12.70 -17.20
C CYS A 12 36.27 12.12 -17.95
N ALA A 13 35.03 12.39 -17.52
CA ALA A 13 33.82 11.83 -18.15
C ALA A 13 33.28 12.70 -19.30
N LEU A 14 33.46 14.02 -19.21
CA LEU A 14 32.91 14.99 -20.17
C LEU A 14 33.49 14.86 -21.60
N PRO A 15 34.81 14.70 -21.81
CA PRO A 15 35.37 14.65 -23.17
C PRO A 15 34.91 13.43 -23.97
N ILE A 16 34.54 12.33 -23.29
CA ILE A 16 34.09 11.08 -23.91
C ILE A 16 32.71 11.25 -24.57
N LEU A 17 31.91 12.20 -24.10
CA LEU A 17 30.54 12.43 -24.55
C LEU A 17 30.43 13.54 -25.62
N GLY A 18 31.53 14.19 -26.00
CA GLY A 18 31.50 15.36 -26.86
C GLY A 18 30.70 16.53 -26.24
N SER A 19 30.71 16.65 -24.91
CA SER A 19 29.83 17.55 -24.16
C SER A 19 30.35 18.98 -24.05
N GLN A 20 29.44 19.96 -24.04
CA GLN A 20 29.71 21.36 -23.69
C GLN A 20 29.16 21.66 -22.30
N LEU A 21 29.91 22.39 -21.47
CA LEU A 21 29.41 22.95 -20.21
C LEU A 21 28.69 24.26 -20.51
N LEU A 22 27.44 24.38 -20.06
CA LEU A 22 26.64 25.61 -20.16
C LEU A 22 26.48 26.20 -18.77
N GLU A 23 26.70 27.51 -18.64
CA GLU A 23 26.30 28.24 -17.43
C GLU A 23 24.78 28.43 -17.41
N VAL A 24 24.21 28.41 -16.20
CA VAL A 24 22.79 28.14 -15.91
C VAL A 24 21.80 29.19 -16.47
N GLN A 25 22.27 30.33 -16.99
CA GLN A 25 21.40 31.44 -17.39
C GLN A 25 21.49 31.79 -18.88
N ASP A 26 20.30 31.81 -19.51
CA ASP A 26 19.90 32.20 -20.87
C ASP A 26 19.91 31.13 -21.98
N GLU A 27 20.73 30.08 -21.90
CA GLU A 27 20.71 28.99 -22.91
C GLU A 27 19.94 27.74 -22.47
N LEU A 28 19.63 27.63 -21.18
CA LEU A 28 19.06 26.43 -20.57
C LEU A 28 17.71 26.01 -21.20
N ASN A 29 16.78 26.95 -21.36
CA ASN A 29 15.47 26.64 -21.95
C ASN A 29 15.59 26.21 -23.42
N ARG A 30 16.55 26.77 -24.17
CA ARG A 30 16.83 26.36 -25.55
C ARG A 30 17.47 24.98 -25.61
N ALA A 31 18.40 24.69 -24.70
CA ALA A 31 19.02 23.38 -24.58
C ALA A 31 17.98 22.29 -24.25
N HIS A 32 17.13 22.52 -23.25
CA HIS A 32 16.05 21.60 -22.90
C HIS A 32 15.05 21.43 -24.04
N ALA A 33 14.62 22.51 -24.71
CA ALA A 33 13.68 22.41 -25.83
C ALA A 33 14.24 21.66 -27.05
N ALA A 34 15.57 21.60 -27.20
CA ALA A 34 16.24 20.86 -28.27
C ALA A 34 16.65 19.44 -27.85
N ALA A 35 16.57 19.11 -26.56
CA ALA A 35 16.98 17.83 -26.03
C ALA A 35 15.92 16.75 -26.26
N ASN A 36 16.35 15.55 -26.62
CA ASN A 36 15.48 14.37 -26.61
C ASN A 36 15.42 13.72 -25.22
N TYR A 37 16.48 13.91 -24.42
CA TYR A 37 16.66 13.32 -23.10
C TYR A 37 17.27 14.34 -22.14
N ASP A 38 16.70 14.43 -20.94
CA ASP A 38 17.25 15.17 -19.82
C ASP A 38 17.76 14.17 -18.77
N VAL A 39 19.07 14.16 -18.49
CA VAL A 39 19.66 13.21 -17.53
C VAL A 39 19.87 13.89 -16.18
N ASP A 40 19.09 13.47 -15.19
CA ASP A 40 19.20 13.93 -13.82
C ASP A 40 20.33 13.19 -13.08
N GLY A 41 21.43 13.91 -12.86
CA GLY A 41 22.55 13.51 -12.02
C GLY A 41 22.89 14.54 -10.94
N ILE A 42 21.91 15.35 -10.49
CA ILE A 42 22.14 16.46 -9.55
C ILE A 42 22.45 15.91 -8.15
N THR A 43 21.66 14.97 -7.65
CA THR A 43 21.84 14.29 -6.36
C THR A 43 21.39 12.82 -6.43
N GLY A 44 22.18 11.90 -5.89
CA GLY A 44 21.77 10.50 -5.63
C GLY A 44 21.45 10.26 -4.15
N ILE A 45 21.81 9.08 -3.62
CA ILE A 45 21.59 8.70 -2.20
C ILE A 45 22.16 9.68 -1.15
N GLY A 46 23.11 10.54 -1.52
CA GLY A 46 23.68 11.57 -0.64
C GLY A 46 22.82 12.82 -0.50
N GLY A 47 21.76 12.97 -1.32
CA GLY A 47 20.83 14.09 -1.27
C GLY A 47 20.02 14.10 0.04
N ARG A 48 19.87 15.28 0.65
CA ARG A 48 19.04 15.47 1.84
C ARG A 48 18.27 16.78 1.73
N GLY A 49 16.99 16.76 2.11
CA GLY A 49 16.20 17.97 2.34
C GLY A 49 15.65 18.68 1.11
N GLY A 50 15.54 18.00 -0.04
CA GLY A 50 15.04 18.59 -1.29
C GLY A 50 16.13 19.10 -2.23
N LEU A 51 15.71 19.62 -3.38
CA LEU A 51 16.61 20.32 -4.29
C LEU A 51 17.13 21.63 -3.68
N ARG A 52 18.39 21.95 -3.99
CA ARG A 52 18.96 23.26 -3.68
C ARG A 52 18.29 24.35 -4.54
N PRO A 53 18.21 25.61 -4.08
CA PRO A 53 17.50 26.67 -4.82
C PRO A 53 17.95 26.88 -6.26
N ASP A 54 19.22 26.68 -6.56
CA ASP A 54 19.84 26.76 -7.88
C ASP A 54 19.47 25.59 -8.82
N ALA A 55 19.12 24.42 -8.27
CA ALA A 55 18.69 23.26 -9.03
C ALA A 55 17.18 23.24 -9.35
N ILE A 56 16.37 24.02 -8.61
CA ILE A 56 14.90 24.07 -8.82
C ILE A 56 14.52 24.53 -10.24
N PRO A 57 15.12 25.62 -10.80
CA PRO A 57 14.84 26.01 -12.18
C PRO A 57 15.14 24.92 -13.21
N LEU A 58 16.19 24.12 -13.00
CA LEU A 58 16.57 23.01 -13.88
C LEU A 58 15.49 21.93 -13.89
N ALA A 59 15.03 21.50 -12.71
CA ALA A 59 14.00 20.49 -12.57
C ALA A 59 12.66 20.93 -13.19
N ARG A 60 12.32 22.22 -13.06
CA ARG A 60 11.12 22.81 -13.69
C ARG A 60 11.25 22.89 -15.21
N ALA A 61 12.42 23.27 -15.72
CA ALA A 61 12.67 23.35 -17.17
C ALA A 61 12.60 21.96 -17.82
N ALA A 62 13.21 20.95 -17.21
CA ALA A 62 13.16 19.56 -17.69
C ALA A 62 11.71 19.03 -17.75
N ARG A 63 10.88 19.32 -16.74
CA ARG A 63 9.46 18.91 -16.74
C ARG A 63 8.66 19.51 -17.90
N GLY A 64 9.02 20.71 -18.35
CA GLY A 64 8.32 21.45 -19.41
C GLY A 64 8.92 21.27 -20.81
N SER A 65 10.02 20.54 -20.95
CA SER A 65 10.80 20.48 -22.20
C SER A 65 10.20 19.55 -23.25
N GLY A 66 9.42 18.55 -22.82
CA GLY A 66 8.96 17.45 -23.67
C GLY A 66 10.03 16.37 -23.91
N ALA A 67 11.24 16.55 -23.37
CA ALA A 67 12.27 15.53 -23.36
C ALA A 67 11.92 14.41 -22.37
N VAL A 68 12.47 13.21 -22.60
CA VAL A 68 12.37 12.11 -21.64
C VAL A 68 13.35 12.36 -20.49
N VAL A 69 12.85 12.46 -19.26
CA VAL A 69 13.67 12.70 -18.08
C VAL A 69 14.14 11.36 -17.50
N VAL A 70 15.46 11.16 -17.47
CA VAL A 70 16.11 9.95 -16.96
C VAL A 70 16.87 10.27 -15.68
N ALA A 71 16.43 9.71 -14.54
CA ALA A 71 17.14 9.83 -13.27
C ALA A 71 18.25 8.79 -13.14
N VAL A 72 19.43 9.26 -12.70
CA VAL A 72 20.54 8.40 -12.31
C VAL A 72 20.41 8.09 -10.82
N ASP A 73 20.20 6.81 -10.53
CA ASP A 73 19.94 6.23 -9.22
C ASP A 73 18.59 6.59 -8.59
N LEU A 74 18.31 7.87 -8.39
CA LEU A 74 17.09 8.40 -7.77
C LEU A 74 16.77 9.77 -8.38
N PRO A 75 15.50 10.16 -8.53
CA PRO A 75 15.16 11.54 -8.85
C PRO A 75 15.71 12.49 -7.79
N SER A 76 16.42 13.52 -8.23
CA SER A 76 17.05 14.48 -7.33
C SER A 76 16.02 15.23 -6.51
N GLY A 77 16.29 15.34 -5.20
CA GLY A 77 15.39 15.98 -4.23
C GLY A 77 14.50 15.03 -3.43
N VAL A 78 14.48 13.73 -3.74
CA VAL A 78 13.74 12.73 -2.94
C VAL A 78 14.61 12.13 -1.83
N ALA A 79 13.98 11.68 -0.74
CA ALA A 79 14.66 10.93 0.32
C ALA A 79 14.74 9.43 -0.03
N ALA A 80 15.96 8.93 -0.23
CA ALA A 80 16.21 7.54 -0.61
C ALA A 80 15.62 6.51 0.37
N ASP A 81 15.73 6.75 1.67
CA ASP A 81 15.43 5.76 2.71
C ASP A 81 13.99 5.79 3.21
N THR A 82 13.26 6.89 3.00
CA THR A 82 11.92 7.08 3.57
C THR A 82 10.83 7.30 2.52
N GLY A 83 11.20 7.76 1.32
CA GLY A 83 10.25 8.16 0.29
C GLY A 83 9.65 9.56 0.47
N GLU A 84 10.06 10.29 1.51
CA GLU A 84 9.67 11.69 1.69
C GLU A 84 10.21 12.59 0.57
N VAL A 85 9.41 13.58 0.19
CA VAL A 85 9.80 14.65 -0.72
C VAL A 85 9.64 15.97 0.02
N ARG A 86 10.76 16.64 0.30
CA ARG A 86 10.78 17.96 0.96
C ARG A 86 11.01 19.02 -0.11
N GLY A 87 10.03 19.88 -0.35
CA GLY A 87 10.13 20.91 -1.39
C GLY A 87 10.03 20.32 -2.81
N GLU A 88 10.84 20.83 -3.74
CA GLU A 88 10.83 20.34 -5.13
C GLU A 88 11.83 19.21 -5.36
N ALA A 89 11.44 18.32 -6.27
CA ALA A 89 12.21 17.20 -6.74
C ALA A 89 11.99 17.01 -8.26
N VAL A 90 12.97 16.38 -8.90
CA VAL A 90 12.87 15.95 -10.30
C VAL A 90 11.76 14.91 -10.40
N ARG A 91 10.99 14.96 -11.49
CA ARG A 91 10.06 13.90 -11.89
C ARG A 91 10.63 13.23 -13.13
N ALA A 92 11.00 11.97 -12.98
CA ALA A 92 11.58 11.18 -14.04
C ALA A 92 10.51 10.34 -14.74
N ASP A 93 10.71 10.11 -16.04
CA ASP A 93 9.98 9.11 -16.81
C ASP A 93 10.60 7.72 -16.62
N VAL A 94 11.92 7.68 -16.43
CA VAL A 94 12.71 6.46 -16.19
C VAL A 94 13.75 6.74 -15.11
N THR A 95 13.92 5.81 -14.16
CA THR A 95 15.03 5.84 -13.18
C THR A 95 15.91 4.62 -13.39
N VAL A 96 17.20 4.82 -13.64
CA VAL A 96 18.20 3.75 -13.70
C VAL A 96 18.89 3.66 -12.35
N THR A 97 18.59 2.63 -11.56
CA THR A 97 19.12 2.45 -10.20
C THR A 97 20.13 1.34 -10.11
N PHE A 98 21.08 1.46 -9.18
CA PHE A 98 22.23 0.56 -9.12
C PHE A 98 22.24 -0.29 -7.85
N GLY A 99 22.50 -1.58 -8.03
CA GLY A 99 22.78 -2.57 -6.98
C GLY A 99 21.58 -3.01 -6.16
N ALA A 100 20.70 -2.10 -5.75
CA ALA A 100 19.45 -2.40 -5.06
C ALA A 100 18.40 -1.31 -5.29
N HIS A 101 17.13 -1.68 -5.16
CA HIS A 101 16.05 -0.71 -5.02
C HIS A 101 16.16 0.04 -3.69
N LYS A 102 15.81 1.32 -3.71
CA LYS A 102 15.76 2.17 -2.51
C LYS A 102 14.30 2.30 -2.05
N PRO A 103 14.02 2.38 -0.74
CA PRO A 103 12.66 2.58 -0.24
C PRO A 103 11.90 3.72 -0.93
N GLY A 104 12.54 4.85 -1.20
CA GLY A 104 11.93 5.99 -1.89
C GLY A 104 11.55 5.75 -3.35
N GLN A 105 11.95 4.63 -3.96
CA GLN A 105 11.46 4.23 -5.29
C GLN A 105 10.15 3.43 -5.21
N LEU A 106 9.79 2.95 -4.02
CA LEU A 106 8.64 2.08 -3.81
C LEU A 106 7.55 2.76 -2.98
N ILE A 107 7.89 3.78 -2.21
CA ILE A 107 6.99 4.45 -1.26
C ILE A 107 6.74 5.89 -1.72
N ASP A 108 5.47 6.28 -1.75
CA ASP A 108 5.06 7.65 -2.03
C ASP A 108 5.38 8.61 -0.89
N PRO A 109 5.58 9.91 -1.19
CA PRO A 109 5.43 10.56 -2.50
C PRO A 109 6.56 10.35 -3.51
N ALA A 110 7.72 9.84 -3.12
CA ALA A 110 8.86 9.73 -4.03
C ALA A 110 8.67 8.70 -5.15
N ALA A 111 7.94 7.60 -4.91
CA ALA A 111 7.71 6.56 -5.93
C ALA A 111 7.02 7.13 -7.19
N GLU A 112 6.03 8.00 -7.05
CA GLU A 112 5.38 8.73 -8.15
C GLU A 112 6.33 9.61 -9.00
N LEU A 113 7.50 9.96 -8.47
CA LEU A 113 8.51 10.77 -9.16
C LEU A 113 9.54 9.92 -9.90
N THR A 114 9.55 8.60 -9.69
CA THR A 114 10.62 7.72 -10.20
C THR A 114 10.36 7.15 -11.60
N GLY A 115 9.11 7.21 -12.07
CA GLY A 115 8.72 6.65 -13.36
C GLY A 115 9.00 5.14 -13.43
N VAL A 116 9.44 4.66 -14.59
CA VAL A 116 9.82 3.25 -14.75
C VAL A 116 11.21 3.02 -14.16
N VAL A 117 11.30 2.18 -13.12
CA VAL A 117 12.58 1.84 -12.50
C VAL A 117 13.27 0.68 -13.24
N ARG A 118 14.55 0.83 -13.53
CA ARG A 118 15.43 -0.19 -14.11
C ARG A 118 16.61 -0.43 -13.16
N LEU A 119 16.66 -1.61 -12.57
CA LEU A 119 17.77 -2.03 -11.71
C LEU A 119 18.93 -2.55 -12.56
N VAL A 120 20.10 -1.95 -12.39
CA VAL A 120 21.38 -2.40 -12.93
C VAL A 120 22.15 -3.05 -11.79
N ASP A 121 22.42 -4.35 -11.92
CA ASP A 121 23.28 -5.05 -10.98
C ASP A 121 24.74 -4.63 -11.19
N ILE A 122 25.37 -4.21 -10.10
CA ILE A 122 26.77 -3.78 -10.04
C ILE A 122 27.58 -4.64 -9.05
N GLY A 123 27.06 -5.81 -8.68
CA GLY A 123 27.74 -6.77 -7.81
C GLY A 123 27.64 -6.47 -6.32
N LEU A 124 26.64 -5.68 -5.88
CA LEU A 124 26.48 -5.34 -4.46
C LEU A 124 25.85 -6.44 -3.61
N GLY A 125 25.28 -7.49 -4.21
CA GLY A 125 24.58 -8.56 -3.49
C GLY A 125 25.28 -9.08 -2.21
N PRO A 126 26.57 -9.47 -2.26
CA PRO A 126 27.31 -9.93 -1.07
C PRO A 126 27.53 -8.87 0.02
N HIS A 127 27.31 -7.60 -0.29
CA HIS A 127 27.51 -6.44 0.60
C HIS A 127 26.19 -5.87 1.13
N LEU A 128 25.04 -6.33 0.63
CA LEU A 128 23.73 -5.91 1.12
C LEU A 128 23.37 -6.64 2.42
N PRO A 129 22.59 -6.00 3.31
CA PRO A 129 22.05 -6.69 4.47
C PRO A 129 21.16 -7.86 4.04
N SER A 130 21.15 -8.93 4.84
CA SER A 130 20.34 -10.12 4.56
C SER A 130 18.83 -9.88 4.64
N SER A 131 18.41 -8.82 5.33
CA SER A 131 17.01 -8.38 5.44
C SER A 131 16.88 -6.97 4.87
N PRO A 132 15.98 -6.74 3.90
CA PRO A 132 15.75 -5.42 3.36
C PRO A 132 14.95 -4.55 4.34
N ALA A 133 15.03 -3.22 4.18
CA ALA A 133 14.17 -2.31 4.95
C ALA A 133 12.70 -2.38 4.50
N VAL A 134 12.49 -2.61 3.20
CA VAL A 134 11.19 -2.64 2.52
C VAL A 134 11.24 -3.71 1.43
N GLU A 135 10.14 -4.42 1.20
CA GLU A 135 10.00 -5.38 0.11
C GLU A 135 8.67 -5.18 -0.65
N ALA A 136 8.66 -5.44 -1.96
CA ALA A 136 7.47 -5.37 -2.80
C ALA A 136 7.17 -6.76 -3.37
N LEU A 137 6.01 -7.34 -3.00
CA LEU A 137 5.62 -8.66 -3.48
C LEU A 137 5.40 -8.64 -5.00
N GLN A 138 5.91 -9.65 -5.68
CA GLN A 138 5.67 -9.93 -7.10
C GLN A 138 4.57 -10.99 -7.26
N HIS A 139 4.08 -11.18 -8.49
CA HIS A 139 3.05 -12.18 -8.81
C HIS A 139 3.38 -13.56 -8.20
N ALA A 140 4.61 -14.04 -8.40
CA ALA A 140 5.05 -15.34 -7.87
C ALA A 140 5.08 -15.40 -6.34
N ASP A 141 5.36 -14.28 -5.65
CA ASP A 141 5.30 -14.24 -4.19
C ASP A 141 3.86 -14.37 -3.70
N VAL A 142 2.95 -13.65 -4.35
CA VAL A 142 1.51 -13.67 -4.02
C VAL A 142 0.94 -15.06 -4.31
N ALA A 143 1.26 -15.65 -5.46
CA ALA A 143 0.79 -16.99 -5.83
C ALA A 143 1.17 -18.06 -4.80
N ARG A 144 2.37 -17.98 -4.21
CA ARG A 144 2.81 -18.90 -3.14
C ARG A 144 2.05 -18.73 -1.83
N LEU A 145 1.48 -17.55 -1.57
CA LEU A 145 0.73 -17.24 -0.37
C LEU A 145 -0.78 -17.51 -0.53
N LEU A 146 -1.30 -17.53 -1.76
CA LEU A 146 -2.73 -17.67 -2.00
C LEU A 146 -3.26 -19.03 -1.52
N PRO A 147 -4.32 -19.07 -0.69
CA PRO A 147 -4.91 -20.32 -0.25
C PRO A 147 -5.71 -20.97 -1.38
N VAL A 148 -5.24 -22.10 -1.90
CA VAL A 148 -5.94 -22.87 -2.94
C VAL A 148 -6.62 -24.11 -2.32
N PRO A 149 -7.96 -24.26 -2.45
CA PRO A 149 -8.65 -25.45 -1.94
C PRO A 149 -8.20 -26.74 -2.65
N GLY A 150 -7.96 -27.80 -1.89
CA GLY A 150 -7.71 -29.15 -2.41
C GLY A 150 -8.97 -30.02 -2.42
N GLY A 151 -8.86 -31.26 -2.91
CA GLY A 151 -10.01 -32.18 -3.03
C GLY A 151 -10.73 -32.53 -1.71
N GLU A 152 -10.05 -32.37 -0.56
CA GLU A 152 -10.63 -32.61 0.77
C GLU A 152 -11.00 -31.32 1.51
N SER A 153 -11.02 -30.17 0.84
CA SER A 153 -11.38 -28.90 1.47
C SER A 153 -12.88 -28.78 1.69
N ASP A 154 -13.28 -28.58 2.95
CA ASP A 154 -14.62 -28.14 3.32
C ASP A 154 -14.69 -26.62 3.58
N LYS A 155 -15.88 -26.12 3.92
CA LYS A 155 -16.11 -24.70 4.23
C LYS A 155 -15.30 -24.17 5.41
N TYR A 156 -14.92 -25.02 6.38
CA TYR A 156 -14.15 -24.62 7.54
C TYR A 156 -12.65 -24.59 7.23
N ARG A 157 -12.16 -25.53 6.42
CA ARG A 157 -10.78 -25.54 5.93
C ARG A 157 -10.48 -24.38 5.00
N ARG A 158 -11.49 -23.92 4.25
CA ARG A 158 -11.44 -22.67 3.46
C ARG A 158 -11.62 -21.39 4.30
N GLY A 159 -11.90 -21.52 5.60
CA GLY A 159 -12.15 -20.40 6.50
C GLY A 159 -13.59 -19.87 6.44
N VAL A 160 -14.16 -19.64 7.62
CA VAL A 160 -15.42 -18.93 7.82
C VAL A 160 -15.10 -17.55 8.38
N VAL A 161 -15.38 -16.50 7.63
CA VAL A 161 -15.16 -15.12 8.09
C VAL A 161 -16.47 -14.53 8.62
N GLY A 162 -16.39 -13.88 9.77
CA GLY A 162 -17.46 -13.05 10.31
C GLY A 162 -17.29 -11.60 9.86
N VAL A 163 -18.36 -10.95 9.41
CA VAL A 163 -18.36 -9.55 8.96
C VAL A 163 -19.32 -8.75 9.83
N VAL A 164 -18.79 -7.72 10.50
CA VAL A 164 -19.56 -6.76 11.30
C VAL A 164 -19.47 -5.40 10.63
N ALA A 165 -20.50 -5.05 9.88
CA ALA A 165 -20.50 -3.88 9.01
C ALA A 165 -21.90 -3.31 8.80
N GLY A 166 -21.94 -2.06 8.38
CA GLY A 166 -23.12 -1.32 8.02
C GLY A 166 -23.88 -0.72 9.20
N SER A 167 -24.67 0.28 8.87
CA SER A 167 -25.61 0.94 9.78
C SER A 167 -26.88 1.31 9.01
N ALA A 168 -27.87 1.86 9.69
CA ALA A 168 -29.04 2.43 9.02
C ALA A 168 -28.65 3.52 7.99
N LYS A 169 -27.55 4.25 8.25
CA LYS A 169 -27.04 5.31 7.37
C LYS A 169 -26.16 4.75 6.24
N TYR A 170 -25.44 3.65 6.50
CA TYR A 170 -24.45 3.09 5.57
C TYR A 170 -24.67 1.59 5.31
N PRO A 171 -25.85 1.14 4.84
CA PRO A 171 -26.11 -0.28 4.61
C PRO A 171 -25.25 -0.87 3.48
N GLY A 172 -24.82 -0.04 2.51
CA GLY A 172 -24.00 -0.49 1.38
C GLY A 172 -22.62 -1.01 1.77
N ALA A 173 -22.04 -0.53 2.87
CA ALA A 173 -20.74 -0.99 3.37
C ALA A 173 -20.78 -2.47 3.76
N ALA A 174 -21.91 -2.94 4.32
CA ALA A 174 -22.12 -4.37 4.60
C ALA A 174 -22.10 -5.22 3.33
N VAL A 175 -22.77 -4.77 2.28
CA VAL A 175 -22.83 -5.47 0.98
C VAL A 175 -21.43 -5.57 0.38
N LEU A 176 -20.67 -4.47 0.36
CA LEU A 176 -19.32 -4.45 -0.23
C LEU A 176 -18.31 -5.27 0.57
N ALA A 177 -18.35 -5.21 1.91
CA ALA A 177 -17.49 -6.04 2.74
C ALA A 177 -17.80 -7.53 2.61
N VAL A 178 -19.08 -7.90 2.55
CA VAL A 178 -19.49 -9.29 2.29
C VAL A 178 -19.06 -9.74 0.88
N ALA A 179 -19.22 -8.88 -0.13
CA ALA A 179 -18.76 -9.18 -1.49
C ALA A 179 -17.24 -9.44 -1.53
N GLY A 180 -16.44 -8.58 -0.90
CA GLY A 180 -14.98 -8.77 -0.79
C GLY A 180 -14.62 -10.09 -0.12
N ALA A 181 -15.32 -10.46 0.96
CA ALA A 181 -15.10 -11.70 1.68
C ALA A 181 -15.44 -12.96 0.86
N LEU A 182 -16.59 -12.95 0.17
CA LEU A 182 -17.01 -14.06 -0.69
C LEU A 182 -16.05 -14.25 -1.88
N ARG A 183 -15.63 -13.14 -2.49
CA ARG A 183 -14.76 -13.14 -3.67
C ARG A 183 -13.29 -13.41 -3.32
N GLY A 184 -12.90 -13.22 -2.06
CA GLY A 184 -11.58 -13.54 -1.52
C GLY A 184 -11.35 -15.02 -1.15
N GLY A 185 -12.31 -15.90 -1.44
CA GLY A 185 -12.13 -17.35 -1.33
C GLY A 185 -12.62 -17.97 -0.03
N ALA A 186 -13.29 -17.21 0.86
CA ALA A 186 -13.90 -17.74 2.08
C ALA A 186 -14.80 -18.96 1.79
N GLY A 187 -14.75 -19.95 2.68
CA GLY A 187 -15.63 -21.12 2.63
C GLY A 187 -17.07 -20.82 3.06
N ALA A 188 -17.25 -19.86 3.97
CA ALA A 188 -18.54 -19.27 4.29
C ALA A 188 -18.35 -17.86 4.87
N VAL A 189 -19.38 -17.01 4.72
CA VAL A 189 -19.42 -15.67 5.32
C VAL A 189 -20.59 -15.59 6.28
N ARG A 190 -20.32 -15.17 7.51
CA ARG A 190 -21.32 -14.86 8.53
C ARG A 190 -21.43 -13.35 8.65
N TYR A 191 -22.62 -12.80 8.48
CA TYR A 191 -22.83 -11.37 8.60
C TYR A 191 -23.60 -11.02 9.87
N VAL A 192 -23.17 -9.96 10.55
CA VAL A 192 -23.81 -9.39 11.73
C VAL A 192 -23.95 -7.89 11.54
N GLY A 193 -25.19 -7.39 11.60
CA GLY A 193 -25.48 -5.97 11.50
C GLY A 193 -26.86 -5.67 10.88
N PRO A 194 -27.25 -4.39 10.81
CA PRO A 194 -28.59 -3.99 10.37
C PRO A 194 -28.81 -4.08 8.84
N GLY A 195 -27.79 -4.44 8.06
CA GLY A 195 -27.83 -4.54 6.59
C GLY A 195 -28.23 -5.92 6.05
N GLY A 196 -28.78 -6.81 6.89
CA GLY A 196 -29.00 -8.22 6.55
C GLY A 196 -29.82 -8.44 5.28
N ASP A 197 -30.93 -7.73 5.13
CA ASP A 197 -31.80 -7.85 3.94
C ASP A 197 -31.09 -7.42 2.65
N ALA A 198 -30.33 -6.32 2.70
CA ALA A 198 -29.57 -5.83 1.55
C ALA A 198 -28.45 -6.79 1.17
N VAL A 199 -27.78 -7.38 2.16
CA VAL A 199 -26.76 -8.42 1.97
C VAL A 199 -27.40 -9.65 1.32
N LEU A 200 -28.51 -10.17 1.85
CA LEU A 200 -29.18 -11.36 1.30
C LEU A 200 -29.74 -11.15 -0.11
N ALA A 201 -30.19 -9.93 -0.42
CA ALA A 201 -30.69 -9.59 -1.75
C ALA A 201 -29.59 -9.68 -2.83
N ARG A 202 -28.32 -9.43 -2.48
CA ARG A 202 -27.19 -9.47 -3.42
C ARG A 202 -26.37 -10.76 -3.31
N HIS A 203 -26.29 -11.33 -2.11
CA HIS A 203 -25.43 -12.45 -1.74
C HIS A 203 -26.19 -13.47 -0.87
N PRO A 204 -27.15 -14.21 -1.46
CA PRO A 204 -28.04 -15.13 -0.74
C PRO A 204 -27.31 -16.29 -0.03
N GLU A 205 -26.06 -16.58 -0.40
CA GLU A 205 -25.20 -17.55 0.26
C GLU A 205 -24.67 -17.10 1.64
N THR A 206 -24.88 -15.84 2.02
CA THR A 206 -24.40 -15.27 3.29
C THR A 206 -25.25 -15.72 4.47
N LEU A 207 -24.59 -16.13 5.56
CA LEU A 207 -25.25 -16.53 6.80
C LEU A 207 -25.48 -15.28 7.67
N VAL A 208 -26.65 -14.65 7.55
CA VAL A 208 -27.03 -13.52 8.41
C VAL A 208 -27.40 -14.02 9.80
N SER A 209 -26.84 -13.39 10.82
CA SER A 209 -27.12 -13.69 12.23
C SER A 209 -27.61 -12.44 12.95
N ASP A 210 -28.69 -12.61 13.71
CA ASP A 210 -29.20 -11.56 14.60
C ASP A 210 -28.39 -11.46 15.89
N GLY A 211 -28.25 -10.25 16.42
CA GLY A 211 -27.56 -9.99 17.68
C GLY A 211 -26.05 -9.82 17.54
N PRO A 212 -25.29 -9.91 18.66
CA PRO A 212 -23.85 -9.60 18.65
C PRO A 212 -23.01 -10.69 17.98
N PRO A 213 -21.75 -10.38 17.59
CA PRO A 213 -20.78 -11.34 17.05
C PRO A 213 -20.67 -12.65 17.83
N ALA A 214 -20.72 -12.59 19.17
CA ALA A 214 -20.68 -13.76 20.06
C ALA A 214 -21.81 -14.79 19.81
N LYS A 215 -22.92 -14.38 19.17
CA LYS A 215 -24.06 -15.25 18.84
C LYS A 215 -24.11 -15.67 17.37
N ALA A 216 -23.20 -15.18 16.53
CA ALA A 216 -23.21 -15.45 15.09
C ALA A 216 -22.74 -16.88 14.73
N GLY A 217 -22.26 -17.64 15.72
CA GLY A 217 -21.68 -18.97 15.52
C GLY A 217 -20.18 -18.93 15.25
N ARG A 218 -19.60 -20.10 14.96
CA ARG A 218 -18.15 -20.26 14.80
C ARG A 218 -17.64 -19.59 13.52
N VAL A 219 -16.59 -18.79 13.68
CA VAL A 219 -15.77 -18.17 12.62
C VAL A 219 -14.29 -18.48 12.87
N GLN A 220 -13.44 -18.24 11.87
CA GLN A 220 -11.97 -18.31 11.94
C GLN A 220 -11.33 -16.92 11.95
N ALA A 221 -12.04 -15.87 11.54
CA ALA A 221 -11.62 -14.48 11.71
C ALA A 221 -12.83 -13.55 11.68
N TRP A 222 -12.68 -12.34 12.21
CA TRP A 222 -13.64 -11.24 12.08
C TRP A 222 -13.10 -10.12 11.19
N ALA A 223 -13.98 -9.47 10.44
CA ALA A 223 -13.74 -8.20 9.77
C ALA A 223 -14.78 -7.19 10.27
N VAL A 224 -14.33 -6.09 10.86
CA VAL A 224 -15.18 -5.17 11.62
C VAL A 224 -14.89 -3.73 11.21
N GLY A 225 -15.92 -2.91 11.06
CA GLY A 225 -15.73 -1.46 10.88
C GLY A 225 -16.50 -0.78 9.77
N PRO A 226 -16.54 -1.32 8.53
CA PRO A 226 -17.14 -0.63 7.39
C PRO A 226 -18.55 -0.12 7.66
N GLY A 227 -18.75 1.20 7.64
CA GLY A 227 -20.05 1.85 7.85
C GLY A 227 -20.65 1.70 9.26
N LEU A 228 -19.87 1.32 10.27
CA LEU A 228 -20.33 1.20 11.65
C LEU A 228 -20.47 2.57 12.31
N SER A 229 -21.69 3.09 12.46
CA SER A 229 -21.90 4.37 13.16
C SER A 229 -21.69 4.26 14.69
N GLY A 230 -20.42 4.23 15.15
CA GLY A 230 -20.03 4.16 16.57
C GLY A 230 -19.46 2.82 17.05
N GLY A 231 -18.95 1.98 16.15
CA GLY A 231 -18.22 0.74 16.50
C GLY A 231 -19.00 -0.40 17.20
N PRO A 232 -20.32 -0.59 17.06
CA PRO A 232 -21.01 -1.72 17.69
C PRO A 232 -20.43 -3.06 17.23
N GLY A 233 -20.24 -3.99 18.17
CA GLY A 233 -19.66 -5.31 17.91
C GLY A 233 -18.12 -5.35 17.89
N LEU A 234 -17.44 -4.19 18.00
CA LEU A 234 -15.99 -4.13 18.12
C LEU A 234 -15.48 -4.84 19.39
N ASP A 235 -16.10 -4.57 20.55
CA ASP A 235 -15.70 -5.18 21.82
C ASP A 235 -15.82 -6.72 21.77
N ASP A 236 -16.90 -7.24 21.18
CA ASP A 236 -17.10 -8.69 21.03
C ASP A 236 -16.04 -9.30 20.10
N ALA A 237 -15.69 -8.62 19.02
CA ALA A 237 -14.63 -9.07 18.11
C ALA A 237 -13.26 -9.03 18.80
N LEU A 238 -12.95 -7.96 19.54
CA LEU A 238 -11.72 -7.83 20.32
C LEU A 238 -11.62 -8.82 21.48
N ALA A 239 -12.75 -9.25 22.04
CA ALA A 239 -12.81 -10.29 23.07
C ALA A 239 -12.65 -11.72 22.50
N SER A 240 -12.82 -11.90 21.19
CA SER A 240 -12.70 -13.22 20.55
C SER A 240 -11.26 -13.72 20.47
N ASP A 241 -11.09 -15.03 20.46
CA ASP A 241 -9.81 -15.74 20.37
C ASP A 241 -9.34 -15.99 18.93
N VAL A 242 -10.01 -15.38 17.95
CA VAL A 242 -9.68 -15.49 16.52
C VAL A 242 -9.06 -14.19 15.99
N PRO A 243 -8.32 -14.24 14.87
CA PRO A 243 -7.84 -13.05 14.17
C PRO A 243 -8.94 -12.03 13.85
N VAL A 244 -8.60 -10.73 13.85
CA VAL A 244 -9.54 -9.64 13.55
C VAL A 244 -8.92 -8.63 12.56
N VAL A 245 -9.67 -8.23 11.54
CA VAL A 245 -9.44 -7.02 10.75
C VAL A 245 -10.31 -5.89 11.31
N ILE A 246 -9.72 -4.72 11.55
CA ILE A 246 -10.40 -3.53 12.04
C ILE A 246 -10.19 -2.39 11.04
N ASP A 247 -11.30 -1.83 10.55
CA ASP A 247 -11.32 -0.79 9.53
C ASP A 247 -12.24 0.38 9.90
N ALA A 248 -12.14 1.47 9.14
CA ALA A 248 -13.13 2.55 9.10
C ALA A 248 -13.54 3.06 10.49
N ASP A 249 -14.84 3.17 10.74
CA ASP A 249 -15.38 3.72 11.98
C ASP A 249 -14.96 2.95 13.24
N ALA A 250 -14.64 1.65 13.14
CA ALA A 250 -14.15 0.88 14.28
C ALA A 250 -12.73 1.30 14.70
N LEU A 251 -11.93 1.87 13.81
CA LEU A 251 -10.62 2.43 14.16
C LEU A 251 -10.76 3.63 15.08
N HIS A 252 -11.80 4.45 14.91
CA HIS A 252 -12.03 5.63 15.76
C HIS A 252 -12.38 5.29 17.21
N ALA A 253 -12.96 4.11 17.44
CA ALA A 253 -13.31 3.60 18.77
C ALA A 253 -12.19 2.76 19.40
N LEU A 254 -11.04 2.62 18.74
CA LEU A 254 -10.01 1.65 19.10
C LEU A 254 -9.13 2.13 20.26
N ASP A 255 -9.13 1.35 21.35
CA ASP A 255 -8.15 1.50 22.43
C ASP A 255 -6.88 0.65 22.14
N ALA A 256 -5.72 1.29 22.15
CA ALA A 256 -4.44 0.62 21.95
C ALA A 256 -4.15 -0.42 23.05
N ALA A 257 -4.58 -0.20 24.30
CA ALA A 257 -4.37 -1.17 25.36
C ALA A 257 -5.21 -2.44 25.13
N ALA A 258 -6.46 -2.30 24.71
CA ALA A 258 -7.33 -3.41 24.34
C ALA A 258 -6.73 -4.25 23.19
N VAL A 259 -6.18 -3.61 22.15
CA VAL A 259 -5.55 -4.33 21.04
C VAL A 259 -4.29 -5.07 21.48
N ARG A 260 -3.44 -4.44 22.29
CA ARG A 260 -2.22 -5.07 22.83
C ARG A 260 -2.48 -6.23 23.77
N ALA A 261 -3.63 -6.22 24.46
CA ALA A 261 -4.01 -7.28 25.38
C ALA A 261 -4.45 -8.56 24.65
N ARG A 262 -4.76 -8.48 23.34
CA ARG A 262 -5.15 -9.65 22.55
C ARG A 262 -3.97 -10.58 22.31
N THR A 263 -4.24 -11.87 22.45
CA THR A 263 -3.31 -12.93 22.03
C THR A 263 -3.53 -13.32 20.57
N ALA A 264 -4.76 -13.20 20.09
CA ALA A 264 -5.10 -13.46 18.71
C ALA A 264 -4.65 -12.30 17.80
N PRO A 265 -4.17 -12.58 16.57
CA PRO A 265 -3.65 -11.54 15.68
C PRO A 265 -4.67 -10.45 15.34
N THR A 266 -4.18 -9.23 15.09
CA THR A 266 -5.01 -8.09 14.69
C THR A 266 -4.38 -7.40 13.47
N LEU A 267 -5.19 -7.09 12.47
CA LEU A 267 -4.84 -6.29 11.30
C LEU A 267 -5.65 -4.99 11.32
N LEU A 268 -4.98 -3.84 11.34
CA LEU A 268 -5.60 -2.52 11.22
C LEU A 268 -5.47 -2.04 9.78
N THR A 269 -6.51 -1.43 9.20
CA THR A 269 -6.49 -1.00 7.79
C THR A 269 -6.72 0.52 7.59
N PRO A 270 -6.06 1.43 8.33
CA PRO A 270 -6.34 2.86 8.24
C PRO A 270 -5.96 3.47 6.88
N HIS A 271 -6.73 4.44 6.41
CA HIS A 271 -6.26 5.43 5.43
C HIS A 271 -5.50 6.58 6.12
N ALA A 272 -4.92 7.52 5.36
CA ALA A 272 -4.10 8.60 5.92
C ALA A 272 -4.83 9.44 7.00
N GLY A 273 -6.10 9.81 6.79
CA GLY A 273 -6.90 10.49 7.80
C GLY A 273 -7.17 9.69 9.09
N GLU A 274 -7.53 8.41 8.99
CA GLU A 274 -7.69 7.52 10.15
C GLU A 274 -6.36 7.33 10.88
N ALA A 275 -5.27 7.12 10.14
CA ALA A 275 -3.91 7.03 10.68
C ALA A 275 -3.50 8.30 11.43
N ALA A 276 -3.77 9.47 10.87
CA ALA A 276 -3.52 10.76 11.51
C ALA A 276 -4.28 10.89 12.84
N ALA A 277 -5.57 10.52 12.86
CA ALA A 277 -6.36 10.52 14.08
C ALA A 277 -5.80 9.56 15.15
N LEU A 278 -5.42 8.33 14.76
CA LEU A 278 -4.81 7.34 15.66
C LEU A 278 -3.42 7.79 16.17
N LEU A 279 -2.69 8.54 15.35
CA LEU A 279 -1.36 9.05 15.67
C LEU A 279 -1.39 10.32 16.51
N GLY A 280 -2.47 11.09 16.46
CA GLY A 280 -2.53 12.46 16.98
C GLY A 280 -1.67 13.42 16.14
N ALA A 281 -1.64 13.20 14.82
CA ALA A 281 -0.82 13.93 13.85
C ALA A 281 -1.71 14.57 12.78
N GLU A 282 -1.13 15.45 11.96
CA GLU A 282 -1.82 16.00 10.80
C GLU A 282 -1.80 15.01 9.63
N ARG A 283 -2.87 14.98 8.82
CA ARG A 283 -2.96 14.09 7.65
C ARG A 283 -1.78 14.27 6.68
N ALA A 284 -1.35 15.51 6.46
CA ALA A 284 -0.23 15.82 5.58
C ALA A 284 1.10 15.24 6.09
N GLU A 285 1.28 15.12 7.41
CA GLU A 285 2.48 14.50 8.00
C GLU A 285 2.51 13.00 7.74
N VAL A 286 1.35 12.33 7.83
CA VAL A 286 1.21 10.91 7.48
C VAL A 286 1.42 10.67 5.99
N GLU A 287 0.89 11.54 5.14
CA GLU A 287 1.06 11.44 3.68
C GLU A 287 2.50 11.70 3.25
N ALA A 288 3.21 12.62 3.92
CA ALA A 288 4.62 12.86 3.66
C ALA A 288 5.52 11.74 4.21
N GLY A 289 5.25 11.25 5.42
CA GLY A 289 6.07 10.28 6.17
C GLY A 289 5.42 8.91 6.33
N ARG A 290 4.91 8.32 5.23
CA ARG A 290 4.10 7.08 5.26
C ARG A 290 4.80 5.91 5.95
N LEU A 291 6.10 5.74 5.69
CA LEU A 291 6.90 4.63 6.24
C LEU A 291 7.03 4.70 7.76
N ASP A 292 7.26 5.89 8.30
CA ASP A 292 7.38 6.07 9.75
C ASP A 292 6.00 5.99 10.41
N ALA A 293 4.97 6.55 9.78
CA ALA A 293 3.60 6.48 10.27
C ALA A 293 3.09 5.03 10.41
N VAL A 294 3.31 4.17 9.40
CA VAL A 294 2.85 2.76 9.46
C VAL A 294 3.63 1.97 10.53
N ARG A 295 4.93 2.23 10.70
CA ARG A 295 5.76 1.59 11.73
C ARG A 295 5.34 2.02 13.13
N GLU A 296 5.10 3.32 13.32
CA GLU A 296 4.65 3.86 14.59
C GLU A 296 3.27 3.33 14.97
N LEU A 297 2.32 3.25 14.03
CA LEU A 297 1.02 2.63 14.28
C LEU A 297 1.15 1.16 14.68
N ALA A 298 1.95 0.38 13.94
CA ALA A 298 2.15 -1.03 14.25
C ALA A 298 2.77 -1.20 15.63
N ALA A 299 3.79 -0.40 15.94
CA ALA A 299 4.42 -0.38 17.26
C ALA A 299 3.44 0.03 18.37
N ARG A 300 2.62 1.07 18.15
CA ARG A 300 1.67 1.67 19.11
C ARG A 300 0.52 0.75 19.48
N TYR A 301 0.01 -0.02 18.52
CA TYR A 301 -1.09 -0.95 18.75
C TYR A 301 -0.61 -2.37 19.03
N GLY A 302 0.67 -2.69 18.78
CA GLY A 302 1.17 -4.06 18.88
C GLY A 302 0.48 -4.99 17.86
N ALA A 303 0.05 -4.44 16.72
CA ALA A 303 -0.74 -5.11 15.70
C ALA A 303 -0.13 -4.85 14.31
N THR A 304 -0.48 -5.69 13.35
CA THR A 304 -0.11 -5.46 11.95
C THR A 304 -0.96 -4.32 11.39
N VAL A 305 -0.36 -3.44 10.60
CA VAL A 305 -1.05 -2.27 10.02
C VAL A 305 -0.87 -2.28 8.51
N LEU A 306 -2.00 -2.22 7.80
CA LEU A 306 -2.11 -1.91 6.38
C LEU A 306 -2.50 -0.43 6.24
N LEU A 307 -1.53 0.43 5.96
CA LEU A 307 -1.76 1.85 5.70
C LEU A 307 -2.15 2.05 4.24
N LYS A 308 -3.45 2.31 4.00
CA LYS A 308 -4.03 2.55 2.67
C LYS A 308 -3.43 3.81 2.03
N GLY A 309 -3.33 3.82 0.71
CA GLY A 309 -2.88 4.95 -0.12
C GLY A 309 -2.42 4.49 -1.50
N SER A 310 -1.88 5.41 -2.29
CA SER A 310 -1.35 5.18 -3.64
C SER A 310 -0.35 4.02 -3.68
N THR A 311 0.57 4.00 -2.71
CA THR A 311 1.38 2.83 -2.32
C THR A 311 0.93 2.36 -0.95
N THR A 312 0.28 1.20 -0.90
CA THR A 312 -0.21 0.64 0.36
C THR A 312 0.94 -0.01 1.11
N LEU A 313 1.12 0.32 2.40
CA LEU A 313 2.18 -0.23 3.23
C LEU A 313 1.63 -1.21 4.25
N VAL A 314 2.33 -2.33 4.47
CA VAL A 314 1.98 -3.32 5.49
C VAL A 314 3.15 -3.55 6.43
N ALA A 315 2.99 -3.20 7.71
CA ALA A 315 4.02 -3.34 8.73
C ALA A 315 3.54 -4.19 9.90
N ASP A 316 4.41 -5.09 10.37
CA ASP A 316 4.21 -5.81 11.63
C ASP A 316 4.70 -4.97 12.83
N PRO A 317 4.21 -5.27 14.05
CA PRO A 317 4.64 -4.57 15.26
C PRO A 317 6.09 -4.86 15.67
N GLY A 318 6.68 -5.94 15.14
CA GLY A 318 8.04 -6.37 15.45
C GLY A 318 9.11 -5.50 14.79
N ARG A 319 10.16 -5.17 15.55
CA ARG A 319 11.37 -4.55 14.98
C ARG A 319 12.13 -5.59 14.16
N GLY A 320 12.50 -5.26 12.93
CA GLY A 320 13.35 -6.09 12.08
C GLY A 320 12.62 -6.84 10.94
N THR A 321 11.29 -6.85 10.93
CA THR A 321 10.52 -7.34 9.78
C THR A 321 10.46 -6.23 8.71
N PRO A 322 10.78 -6.53 7.43
CA PRO A 322 10.65 -5.55 6.36
C PRO A 322 9.21 -5.02 6.24
N VAL A 323 9.04 -3.74 5.95
CA VAL A 323 7.72 -3.21 5.58
C VAL A 323 7.40 -3.70 4.17
N ARG A 324 6.20 -4.22 3.95
CA ARG A 324 5.75 -4.56 2.59
C ARG A 324 5.10 -3.36 1.92
N VAL A 325 5.35 -3.21 0.63
CA VAL A 325 4.72 -2.18 -0.18
C VAL A 325 3.99 -2.80 -1.35
N ASN A 326 2.75 -2.36 -1.54
CA ASN A 326 1.92 -2.74 -2.66
C ASN A 326 1.71 -1.53 -3.57
N ALA A 327 2.24 -1.64 -4.80
CA ALA A 327 2.11 -0.63 -5.84
C ALA A 327 1.10 -1.06 -6.93
N THR A 328 0.26 -2.08 -6.70
CA THR A 328 -0.77 -2.48 -7.67
C THR A 328 -1.97 -1.53 -7.72
N GLY A 329 -2.04 -0.55 -6.81
CA GLY A 329 -3.09 0.45 -6.79
C GLY A 329 -3.20 1.23 -8.11
N THR A 330 -4.36 1.85 -8.30
CA THR A 330 -4.70 2.77 -9.40
C THR A 330 -5.55 3.90 -8.84
N GLY A 331 -5.46 5.09 -9.44
CA GLY A 331 -6.26 6.26 -9.01
C GLY A 331 -7.78 6.00 -9.04
N TRP A 332 -8.24 5.04 -9.85
CA TRP A 332 -9.63 4.60 -9.88
C TRP A 332 -10.13 3.98 -8.57
N LEU A 333 -9.23 3.55 -7.67
CA LEU A 333 -9.59 3.08 -6.33
C LEU A 333 -10.01 4.20 -5.37
N ALA A 334 -9.81 5.47 -5.73
CA ALA A 334 -10.25 6.63 -4.97
C ALA A 334 -11.78 6.87 -5.10
N THR A 335 -12.55 5.80 -4.88
CA THR A 335 -14.01 5.79 -4.87
C THR A 335 -14.51 5.25 -3.54
N ALA A 336 -15.68 5.72 -3.10
CA ALA A 336 -16.28 5.29 -1.84
C ALA A 336 -16.58 3.78 -1.88
N GLY A 337 -16.24 3.07 -0.80
CA GLY A 337 -16.54 1.65 -0.62
C GLY A 337 -15.48 0.67 -1.17
N SER A 338 -14.44 1.13 -1.87
CA SER A 338 -13.32 0.25 -2.25
C SER A 338 -12.62 -0.33 -1.02
N GLY A 339 -12.45 0.49 0.03
CA GLY A 339 -11.94 0.05 1.33
C GLY A 339 -12.78 -1.06 1.98
N ASP A 340 -14.11 -1.01 1.85
CA ASP A 340 -15.01 -2.03 2.41
C ASP A 340 -14.75 -3.40 1.76
N VAL A 341 -14.56 -3.42 0.43
CA VAL A 341 -14.18 -4.63 -0.31
C VAL A 341 -12.83 -5.16 0.17
N LEU A 342 -11.84 -4.29 0.36
CA LEU A 342 -10.52 -4.67 0.87
C LEU A 342 -10.62 -5.29 2.28
N THR A 343 -11.46 -4.75 3.15
CA THR A 343 -11.68 -5.27 4.51
C THR A 343 -12.29 -6.67 4.49
N GLY A 344 -13.29 -6.90 3.64
CA GLY A 344 -13.85 -8.23 3.41
C GLY A 344 -12.82 -9.22 2.87
N LEU A 345 -12.10 -8.82 1.83
CA LEU A 345 -11.08 -9.63 1.17
C LEU A 345 -9.96 -10.03 2.15
N THR A 346 -9.39 -9.09 2.87
CA THR A 346 -8.34 -9.37 3.87
C THR A 346 -8.87 -10.22 5.03
N GLY A 347 -10.11 -10.01 5.46
CA GLY A 347 -10.78 -10.86 6.45
C GLY A 347 -10.93 -12.31 6.01
N SER A 348 -11.26 -12.55 4.73
CA SER A 348 -11.33 -13.91 4.17
C SER A 348 -9.98 -14.61 4.14
N LEU A 349 -8.91 -13.89 3.79
CA LEU A 349 -7.55 -14.40 3.75
C LEU A 349 -7.05 -14.74 5.17
N LEU A 350 -7.37 -13.91 6.17
CA LEU A 350 -7.12 -14.22 7.58
C LEU A 350 -7.89 -15.47 8.02
N ALA A 351 -9.17 -15.59 7.68
CA ALA A 351 -9.98 -16.75 8.03
C ALA A 351 -9.46 -18.04 7.38
N ALA A 352 -8.82 -17.94 6.21
CA ALA A 352 -8.14 -19.04 5.53
C ALA A 352 -6.78 -19.42 6.16
N GLY A 353 -6.32 -18.68 7.18
CA GLY A 353 -5.13 -19.01 7.97
C GLY A 353 -3.86 -18.24 7.61
N LEU A 354 -3.94 -17.23 6.74
CA LEU A 354 -2.79 -16.36 6.48
C LEU A 354 -2.46 -15.53 7.73
N ALA A 355 -1.17 -15.30 7.97
CA ALA A 355 -0.74 -14.31 8.96
C ALA A 355 -1.19 -12.90 8.54
N PRO A 356 -1.43 -11.96 9.48
CA PRO A 356 -1.93 -10.62 9.13
C PRO A 356 -1.10 -9.87 8.09
N ARG A 357 0.23 -9.95 8.15
CA ARG A 357 1.11 -9.31 7.15
C ARG A 357 0.92 -9.91 5.77
N ASP A 358 0.74 -11.22 5.67
CA ASP A 358 0.46 -11.90 4.41
C ASP A 358 -0.96 -11.59 3.91
N ALA A 359 -1.98 -11.72 4.77
CA ALA A 359 -3.37 -11.41 4.42
C ALA A 359 -3.54 -9.95 3.95
N GLY A 360 -2.93 -9.00 4.65
CA GLY A 360 -2.95 -7.59 4.27
C GLY A 360 -2.22 -7.32 2.95
N SER A 361 -1.06 -7.96 2.74
CA SER A 361 -0.27 -7.75 1.51
C SER A 361 -0.93 -8.38 0.29
N VAL A 362 -1.38 -9.63 0.40
CA VAL A 362 -2.09 -10.36 -0.66
C VAL A 362 -3.43 -9.70 -0.95
N GLY A 363 -4.17 -9.30 0.08
CA GLY A 363 -5.43 -8.58 -0.06
C GLY A 363 -5.26 -7.24 -0.80
N ALA A 364 -4.27 -6.42 -0.40
CA ALA A 364 -3.95 -5.18 -1.11
C ALA A 364 -3.54 -5.43 -2.57
N TYR A 365 -2.74 -6.47 -2.81
CA TYR A 365 -2.26 -6.83 -4.14
C TYR A 365 -3.41 -7.19 -5.08
N LEU A 366 -4.26 -8.16 -4.67
CA LEU A 366 -5.41 -8.62 -5.43
C LEU A 366 -6.44 -7.49 -5.63
N HIS A 367 -6.67 -6.68 -4.61
CA HIS A 367 -7.57 -5.53 -4.69
C HIS A 367 -7.10 -4.51 -5.73
N GLY A 368 -5.80 -4.16 -5.74
CA GLY A 368 -5.22 -3.26 -6.74
C GLY A 368 -5.23 -3.85 -8.15
N LEU A 369 -4.90 -5.14 -8.30
CA LEU A 369 -4.94 -5.82 -9.60
C LEU A 369 -6.38 -5.92 -10.14
N ALA A 370 -7.35 -6.28 -9.31
CA ALA A 370 -8.77 -6.30 -9.68
C ALA A 370 -9.24 -4.93 -10.15
N ALA A 371 -8.80 -3.86 -9.48
CA ALA A 371 -9.09 -2.50 -9.89
C ALA A 371 -8.47 -2.12 -11.24
N ARG A 372 -7.25 -2.59 -11.54
CA ARG A 372 -6.63 -2.38 -12.86
C ARG A 372 -7.40 -3.09 -13.97
N LEU A 373 -7.85 -4.32 -13.71
CA LEU A 373 -8.65 -5.10 -14.64
C LEU A 373 -10.04 -4.49 -14.90
N ALA A 374 -10.61 -3.85 -13.88
CA ALA A 374 -11.94 -3.26 -13.93
C ALA A 374 -11.98 -1.82 -14.47
N ALA A 375 -10.87 -1.08 -14.45
CA ALA A 375 -10.86 0.37 -14.67
C ALA A 375 -11.44 0.81 -16.04
N PRO A 376 -12.23 1.91 -16.10
CA PRO A 376 -12.76 2.71 -14.99
C PRO A 376 -13.84 1.95 -14.18
N LEU A 377 -13.92 2.18 -12.87
CA LEU A 377 -14.67 1.31 -11.94
C LEU A 377 -15.46 2.07 -10.87
N ALA A 378 -16.43 1.37 -10.27
CA ALA A 378 -16.98 1.61 -8.94
C ALA A 378 -16.57 0.48 -7.96
N ALA A 379 -16.81 0.64 -6.66
CA ALA A 379 -16.32 -0.30 -5.65
C ALA A 379 -16.77 -1.76 -5.87
N HIS A 380 -18.00 -1.99 -6.30
CA HIS A 380 -18.50 -3.35 -6.57
C HIS A 380 -17.77 -4.04 -7.73
N ASP A 381 -17.31 -3.29 -8.72
CA ASP A 381 -16.54 -3.83 -9.85
C ASP A 381 -15.21 -4.41 -9.35
N VAL A 382 -14.61 -3.81 -8.31
CA VAL A 382 -13.39 -4.37 -7.68
C VAL A 382 -13.68 -5.76 -7.14
N ALA A 383 -14.76 -5.91 -6.35
CA ALA A 383 -15.14 -7.21 -5.78
C ALA A 383 -15.40 -8.25 -6.87
N ASP A 384 -16.13 -7.88 -7.92
CA ASP A 384 -16.45 -8.77 -9.03
C ASP A 384 -15.22 -9.17 -9.87
N HIS A 385 -14.14 -8.37 -9.86
CA HIS A 385 -12.88 -8.68 -10.54
C HIS A 385 -11.81 -9.36 -9.67
N VAL A 386 -12.01 -9.49 -8.35
CA VAL A 386 -11.08 -10.25 -7.48
C VAL A 386 -10.82 -11.68 -8.00
N PRO A 387 -11.83 -12.46 -8.45
CA PRO A 387 -11.58 -13.80 -8.98
C PRO A 387 -10.76 -13.81 -10.29
N ALA A 388 -10.83 -12.74 -11.09
CA ALA A 388 -9.99 -12.61 -12.28
C ALA A 388 -8.54 -12.31 -11.89
N ALA A 389 -8.33 -11.38 -10.96
CA ALA A 389 -7.01 -11.08 -10.40
C ALA A 389 -6.37 -12.30 -9.72
N TRP A 390 -7.18 -13.10 -9.00
CA TRP A 390 -6.70 -14.34 -8.38
C TRP A 390 -6.18 -15.33 -9.41
N ARG A 391 -6.94 -15.57 -10.49
CA ARG A 391 -6.52 -16.48 -11.57
C ARG A 391 -5.28 -15.99 -12.28
N ASP A 392 -5.21 -14.69 -12.60
CA ASP A 392 -4.04 -14.07 -13.25
C ASP A 392 -2.75 -14.32 -12.45
N VAL A 393 -2.79 -14.13 -11.12
CA VAL A 393 -1.66 -14.42 -10.24
C VAL A 393 -1.27 -15.91 -10.24
N CYS A 394 -2.24 -16.81 -10.21
CA CYS A 394 -1.99 -18.25 -10.20
C CYS A 394 -1.49 -18.80 -11.55
N GLU A 395 -1.98 -18.27 -12.68
CA GLU A 395 -1.63 -18.73 -14.03
C GLU A 395 -0.21 -18.33 -14.44
N VAL A 396 0.27 -17.14 -14.05
CA VAL A 396 1.64 -16.68 -14.34
C VAL A 396 2.70 -17.48 -13.56
N SER A 397 2.30 -18.25 -12.55
CA SER A 397 3.19 -19.03 -11.69
C SER A 397 3.21 -20.54 -12.00
N ALA A 398 2.41 -20.99 -12.97
CA ALA A 398 2.38 -22.36 -13.49
C ALA A 398 3.25 -22.47 -14.74
#